data_AF-A0A497LC32-F1
#
_entry.id   AF-A0A497LC32-F1
#
_cell.length_a   1.000
_cell.length_b   1.000
_cell.length_c   1.000
_cell.angle_alpha   90.00
_cell.angle_beta   90.00
_cell.angle_gamma   90.00
#
_symmetry.space_group_name_H-M   'P 1'
#
loop_
_entity.id
_entity.type
_entity.pdbx_description
1 polymer ?
#
loop_
_entity_poly.entity_id
_entity_poly.type
_entity_poly.pdbx_seq_one_letter_code
_entity_poly.pdbx_strand_id
1 'polypeptide(L)' 'MADLVAGLDIGATWLRAALADLEGRVLFKFSERTARSQEALEAQLSRLARVLAAKARSLGARLRAVGVGAVGP' A
#
# COMPACT_ATOMS: atom_id res chain seq x y z
N MET A 1 12.07 -1.54 17.81
CA MET A 1 11.06 -1.87 16.78
C MET A 1 11.15 -0.77 15.73
N ALA A 2 11.40 -1.11 14.46
CA ALA A 2 11.53 -0.10 13.41
C ALA A 2 10.17 0.52 13.07
N ASP A 3 10.15 1.75 12.59
CA ASP A 3 8.95 2.45 12.16
C ASP A 3 8.88 2.52 10.65
N LEU A 4 7.73 2.14 10.08
CA LEU A 4 7.48 2.16 8.65
C LEU A 4 6.22 2.97 8.32
N VAL A 5 6.15 3.42 7.08
CA VAL A 5 4.96 4.01 6.48
C VAL A 5 4.52 3.17 5.27
N ALA A 6 3.22 3.15 5.02
CA ALA A 6 2.65 2.51 3.83
C ALA A 6 2.20 3.58 2.83
N GLY A 7 2.38 3.31 1.55
CA GLY A 7 1.83 4.09 0.46
C GLY A 7 0.90 3.25 -0.40
N LEU A 8 -0.24 3.82 -0.79
CA LEU A 8 -1.13 3.32 -1.82
C LEU A 8 -1.25 4.38 -2.92
N ASP A 9 -1.13 3.97 -4.18
CA ASP A 9 -1.30 4.82 -5.36
C ASP A 9 -2.37 4.20 -6.26
N ILE A 10 -3.53 4.86 -6.30
CA ILE A 10 -4.73 4.44 -7.02
C ILE A 10 -4.78 5.19 -8.36
N GLY A 11 -4.16 4.61 -9.38
CA GLY A 11 -4.24 5.10 -10.75
C GLY A 11 -5.37 4.43 -11.55
N ALA A 12 -5.68 4.99 -12.72
CA ALA A 12 -6.72 4.45 -13.61
C ALA A 12 -6.40 3.05 -14.16
N THR A 13 -5.11 2.72 -14.35
CA THR A 13 -4.68 1.45 -14.93
C THR A 13 -3.83 0.60 -13.99
N TRP A 14 -3.19 1.24 -13.01
CA TRP A 14 -2.30 0.59 -12.07
C TRP A 14 -2.65 1.01 -10.66
N LEU A 15 -2.75 0.00 -9.80
CA LEU A 15 -2.79 0.14 -8.36
C LEU A 15 -1.41 -0.26 -7.83
N ARG A 16 -0.79 0.62 -7.05
CA ARG A 16 0.53 0.38 -6.46
C ARG A 16 0.47 0.47 -4.94
N ALA A 17 1.35 -0.29 -4.31
CA ALA A 17 1.48 -0.32 -2.86
C ALA A 17 2.96 -0.39 -2.48
N ALA A 18 3.36 0.28 -1.41
CA ALA A 18 4.73 0.26 -0.92
C ALA A 18 4.79 0.32 0.62
N LEU A 19 5.86 -0.25 1.18
CA LEU A 19 6.33 0.05 2.53
C LEU A 19 7.67 0.77 2.42
N ALA A 20 7.83 1.85 3.19
CA ALA A 20 9.07 2.60 3.29
C ALA A 20 9.44 2.86 4.75
N ASP A 21 10.73 3.06 5.01
CA ASP A 21 11.20 3.60 6.28
C ASP A 21 10.96 5.12 6.38
N LEU A 22 11.34 5.71 7.51
CA LEU A 22 11.16 7.14 7.77
C LEU A 22 12.10 8.04 6.96
N GLU A 23 13.14 7.48 6.34
CA GLU A 23 14.02 8.19 5.40
C GLU A 23 13.49 8.13 3.96
N GLY A 24 12.36 7.45 3.73
CA GLY A 24 11.74 7.27 2.42
C GLY A 24 12.33 6.12 1.60
N ARG A 25 13.17 5.24 2.18
CA ARG A 25 13.69 4.08 1.47
C ARG A 25 12.60 3.01 1.36
N VAL A 26 12.29 2.60 0.13
CA VAL A 26 11.26 1.58 -0.14
C VAL A 26 11.83 0.19 0.15
N LEU A 27 11.21 -0.51 1.10
CA LEU A 27 11.61 -1.86 1.53
C LEU A 27 10.78 -2.96 0.87
N PHE A 28 9.57 -2.62 0.43
CA PHE A 28 8.68 -3.54 -0.26
C PHE A 28 7.79 -2.74 -1.20
N LYS A 29 7.53 -3.30 -2.40
CA LYS A 29 6.61 -2.72 -3.37
C LYS A 29 5.81 -3.79 -4.08
N PHE A 30 4.62 -3.42 -4.51
CA PHE A 30 3.69 -4.25 -5.25
C PHE A 30 2.96 -3.41 -6.31
N SER A 31 2.60 -4.03 -7.44
CA SER A 31 1.77 -3.40 -8.46
C SER A 31 0.86 -4.42 -9.13
N GLU A 32 -0.38 -4.01 -9.40
CA GLU A 32 -1.35 -4.78 -10.16
C GLU A 32 -2.25 -3.85 -10.97
N ARG A 33 -3.02 -4.41 -11.92
CA ARG A 33 -4.00 -3.63 -12.67
C ARG A 33 -5.13 -3.19 -11.75
N THR A 34 -5.51 -1.92 -11.85
CA THR A 34 -6.70 -1.40 -11.17
C THR A 34 -7.93 -2.14 -11.68
N ALA A 35 -8.72 -2.65 -10.75
CA ALA A 35 -10.00 -3.27 -11.08
C ALA A 35 -10.94 -2.26 -11.75
N ARG A 36 -11.85 -2.79 -12.58
CA ARG A 36 -12.76 -2.00 -13.40
C ARG A 36 -14.08 -1.68 -12.70
N SER A 37 -14.47 -2.45 -11.68
CA SER A 37 -15.65 -2.18 -10.85
C SER A 37 -15.24 -1.65 -9.48
N GLN A 38 -16.14 -0.91 -8.85
CA GLN A 38 -15.92 -0.35 -7.53
C GLN A 38 -15.69 -1.44 -6.48
N GLU A 39 -16.52 -2.48 -6.46
CA GLU A 39 -16.45 -3.56 -5.46
C GLU A 39 -15.12 -4.32 -5.57
N ALA A 40 -14.67 -4.57 -6.80
CA ALA A 40 -13.40 -5.24 -7.04
C ALA A 40 -12.22 -4.35 -6.64
N LEU A 41 -12.31 -3.03 -6.85
CA LEU A 41 -11.29 -2.07 -6.40
C LEU A 41 -11.23 -2.02 -4.87
N GLU A 42 -12.37 -1.94 -4.19
CA GLU A 42 -12.46 -1.97 -2.73
C GLU A 42 -11.84 -3.26 -2.15
N ALA A 43 -12.10 -4.41 -2.80
CA ALA A 43 -11.50 -5.69 -2.44
C ALA A 43 -9.98 -5.71 -2.67
N GLN A 44 -9.49 -5.14 -3.77
CA GLN A 44 -8.06 -4.99 -4.04
C GLN A 44 -7.39 -4.12 -2.97
N LEU A 45 -7.93 -2.94 -2.67
CA LEU A 45 -7.41 -2.03 -1.66
C LEU A 45 -7.35 -2.69 -0.28
N SER A 46 -8.43 -3.38 0.12
CA SER A 46 -8.49 -4.13 1.38
C SER A 46 -7.43 -5.23 1.45
N ARG A 47 -7.23 -5.99 0.35
CA ARG A 47 -6.17 -7.01 0.28
C ARG A 47 -4.78 -6.39 0.38
N LEU A 48 -4.51 -5.31 -0.36
CA LEU A 48 -3.20 -4.65 -0.32
C LEU A 48 -2.88 -4.08 1.06
N ALA A 49 -3.84 -3.43 1.73
CA ALA A 49 -3.68 -2.96 3.09
C ALA A 49 -3.30 -4.11 4.05
N ARG A 50 -3.95 -5.27 3.93
CA ARG A 50 -3.61 -6.47 4.72
C ARG A 50 -2.21 -7.00 4.42
N VAL A 51 -1.80 -7.02 3.15
CA VAL A 51 -0.46 -7.45 2.72
C VAL A 51 0.61 -6.53 3.31
N LEU A 52 0.43 -5.21 3.23
CA LEU A 52 1.37 -4.25 3.79
C LEU A 52 1.47 -4.38 5.32
N ALA A 53 0.34 -4.50 6.01
CA ALA A 53 0.32 -4.70 7.47
C ALA A 53 1.02 -6.01 7.88
N ALA A 54 0.74 -7.12 7.18
CA ALA A 54 1.39 -8.41 7.43
C ALA A 54 2.90 -8.34 7.15
N LYS A 55 3.31 -7.66 6.07
CA LYS A 55 4.71 -7.48 5.72
C LYS A 55 5.44 -6.64 6.77
N ALA A 56 4.86 -5.54 7.24
CA ALA A 56 5.44 -4.74 8.33
C ALA A 56 5.64 -5.56 9.61
N ARG A 57 4.64 -6.37 10.00
CA ARG A 57 4.76 -7.30 11.15
C ARG A 57 5.86 -8.33 10.96
N SER A 58 5.97 -8.93 9.77
CA SER A 58 7.03 -9.92 9.47
C SER A 58 8.44 -9.33 9.54
N LEU A 59 8.58 -8.01 9.38
CA LEU A 59 9.84 -7.29 9.51
C LEU A 59 10.11 -6.80 10.95
N GLY A 60 9.25 -7.16 11.92
CA GLY A 60 9.37 -6.67 13.29
C GLY A 60 9.23 -5.15 13.38
N ALA A 61 8.39 -4.56 12.53
CA ALA A 61 8.22 -3.11 12.44
C ALA A 61 6.78 -2.67 12.75
N ARG A 62 6.65 -1.43 13.21
CA ARG A 62 5.37 -0.76 13.46
C ARG A 62 4.98 0.07 12.25
N LEU A 63 3.77 -0.12 11.73
CA LEU A 63 3.21 0.79 10.73
C LEU A 63 2.71 2.05 11.43
N ARG A 64 3.29 3.20 11.10
CA ARG A 64 3.01 4.49 11.76
C ARG A 64 1.95 5.31 11.04
N ALA A 65 1.93 5.23 9.72
CA ALA A 65 1.01 5.98 8.88
C ALA A 65 0.75 5.24 7.56
N VAL A 66 -0.34 5.64 6.90
CA VAL A 66 -0.69 5.23 5.53
C VAL A 66 -0.98 6.48 4.72
N GLY A 67 -0.28 6.66 3.60
CA GLY A 67 -0.60 7.67 2.59
C GLY A 67 -1.37 7.04 1.44
N VAL A 68 -2.39 7.73 0.95
CA VAL A 68 -3.16 7.31 -0.23
C VAL A 68 -3.11 8.44 -1.25
N GLY A 69 -2.48 8.17 -2.39
CA GLY A 69 -2.62 8.96 -3.59
C GLY A 69 -3.72 8.36 -4.47
N ALA A 70 -4.63 9.20 -4.95
CA ALA A 70 -5.63 8.80 -5.92
C ALA A 70 -5.71 9.87 -7.00
N VAL A 71 -5.99 9.46 -8.23
CA VAL A 71 -6.08 10.37 -9.37
C VAL A 71 -7.18 11.44 -9.22
N GLY A 72 -8.13 11.28 -8.29
CA GLY A 72 -9.32 12.14 -8.18
C GLY A 72 -10.38 11.71 -9.21
N PRO A 73 -11.55 12.40 -9.28
CA PRO A 73 -12.57 12.08 -10.29
C PRO A 73 -12.04 12.23 -11.72
#